data_AF-A0A807N555-F1
#
_entry.id   AF-A0A807N555-F1
#
_cell.length_a   1.000
_cell.length_b   1.000
_cell.length_c   1.000
_cell.angle_alpha   90.00
_cell.angle_beta   90.00
_cell.angle_gamma   90.00
#
_symmetry.space_group_name_H-M   'P 1'
#
loop_
_entity.id
_entity.type
_entity.pdbx_description
1 polymer ?
#
loop_
_entity_poly.entity_id
_entity_poly.type
_entity_poly.pdbx_seq_one_letter_code
_entity_poly.pdbx_strand_id
1 'polypeptide(L)'
;MIGTGAVVATSLLAAGPVGTASAAPTTWIDVVGHFESRHEPWAVHLGNEYGAAVAEFVRDDTRAAEGLRSGRLTGDFAKAGRYVALRKTLDGLAVTKVSFKVATERVTRVQVRLVSSTQGQRNAQVNVTPGAAGWQHVEVTHWNNIAGMQDVIRLELQLWKDHMTLGSTSATAWFDDVRVEHTVEPVPPSTLETTGLPVILTGDEDIVPLVVRAVYADGKRKEVTQHSELMSSAPDVVAVNAYGYLTPLRAGSAEISVDHLGVTHQFPVEVREPQDLAMLRVVDGRLMEGDRAFGFTGFNYDLMMLKFPRNADWTGLDADVALIAAWGLAPSACPSTSAWCSPPGVSSPTTTRGPVRSPRAA
;
A
#
# COMPACT_ATOMS: atom_id res chain seq x y z
N MET A 1 66.79 54.22 -24.37
CA MET A 1 65.48 53.55 -24.42
C MET A 1 65.70 52.07 -24.28
N ILE A 2 65.53 51.52 -23.08
CA ILE A 2 65.63 50.08 -22.79
C ILE A 2 64.21 49.66 -22.42
N GLY A 3 63.57 48.91 -23.33
CA GLY A 3 62.19 48.47 -23.17
C GLY A 3 62.10 47.26 -22.26
N THR A 4 61.40 47.42 -21.14
CA THR A 4 60.95 46.34 -20.25
C THR A 4 59.86 45.53 -20.95
N GLY A 5 60.20 44.34 -21.45
CA GLY A 5 59.24 43.36 -21.92
C GLY A 5 58.63 42.60 -20.75
N ALA A 6 57.34 42.82 -20.47
CA ALA A 6 56.58 42.02 -19.52
C ALA A 6 56.17 40.70 -20.18
N VAL A 7 56.61 39.58 -19.62
CA VAL A 7 56.12 38.25 -19.99
C VAL A 7 54.83 37.99 -19.21
N VAL A 8 53.69 38.02 -19.91
CA VAL A 8 52.40 37.59 -19.35
C VAL A 8 52.29 36.08 -19.53
N ALA A 9 52.54 35.32 -18.47
CA ALA A 9 52.23 33.90 -18.43
C ALA A 9 50.71 33.74 -18.23
N THR A 10 49.99 33.34 -19.28
CA THR A 10 48.58 32.96 -19.18
C THR A 10 48.51 31.52 -18.69
N SER A 11 48.33 31.33 -17.39
CA SER A 11 48.04 30.02 -16.82
C SER A 11 46.59 29.66 -17.16
N LEU A 12 46.38 28.77 -18.13
CA LEU A 12 45.10 28.09 -18.32
C LEU A 12 44.89 27.14 -17.13
N LEU A 13 44.06 27.57 -16.17
CA LEU A 13 43.48 26.66 -15.19
C LEU A 13 42.53 25.71 -15.93
N ALA A 14 43.00 24.48 -16.17
CA ALA A 14 42.12 23.40 -16.55
C ALA A 14 41.07 23.23 -15.43
N ALA A 15 39.80 23.41 -15.75
CA ALA A 15 38.71 23.06 -14.86
C ALA A 15 38.82 21.55 -14.59
N GLY A 16 39.19 21.18 -13.36
CA GLY A 16 39.04 19.80 -12.90
C GLY A 16 37.58 19.37 -12.99
N PRO A 17 37.29 18.06 -13.09
CA PRO A 17 35.91 17.59 -13.05
C PRO A 17 35.23 18.14 -11.80
N VAL A 18 34.11 18.82 -11.99
CA VAL A 18 33.23 19.26 -10.89
C VAL A 18 32.71 17.98 -10.26
N GLY A 19 33.37 17.53 -9.20
CA GLY A 19 32.80 16.53 -8.31
C GLY A 19 31.53 17.13 -7.74
N THR A 20 30.37 16.58 -8.11
CA THR A 20 29.12 16.87 -7.44
C THR A 20 29.31 16.52 -5.96
N ALA A 21 29.37 17.52 -5.09
CA ALA A 21 29.39 17.29 -3.66
C ALA A 21 28.17 16.44 -3.31
N SER A 22 28.41 15.24 -2.77
CA SER A 22 27.37 14.39 -2.21
C SER A 22 26.62 15.20 -1.14
N ALA A 23 25.29 15.28 -1.26
CA ALA A 23 24.47 15.97 -0.27
C ALA A 23 24.55 15.23 1.07
N ALA A 24 24.56 15.98 2.17
CA ALA A 24 24.60 15.38 3.50
C ALA A 24 23.42 14.40 3.69
N PRO A 25 23.62 13.24 4.34
CA PRO A 25 22.53 12.32 4.64
C PRO A 25 21.40 13.05 5.38
N THR A 26 20.18 12.80 4.94
CA THR A 26 18.95 13.39 5.47
C THR A 26 18.05 12.31 6.03
N THR A 27 17.15 12.72 6.93
CA THR A 27 16.15 11.83 7.52
C THR A 27 14.86 11.89 6.71
N TRP A 28 14.40 10.75 6.23
CA TRP A 28 13.07 10.58 5.63
C TRP A 28 12.14 9.89 6.64
N ILE A 29 10.87 10.28 6.61
CA ILE A 29 9.81 9.67 7.42
C ILE A 29 8.74 9.19 6.44
N ASP A 30 8.59 7.87 6.34
CA ASP A 30 7.56 7.24 5.52
C ASP A 30 6.38 6.87 6.41
N VAL A 31 5.17 7.29 6.04
CA VAL A 31 3.94 6.70 6.61
C VAL A 31 3.68 5.41 5.87
N VAL A 32 3.89 4.29 6.54
CA VAL A 32 3.77 2.94 5.96
C VAL A 32 2.47 2.24 6.36
N GLY A 33 1.75 2.80 7.34
CA GLY A 33 0.47 2.30 7.79
C GLY A 33 -0.48 3.36 8.38
N HIS A 34 -1.32 3.97 7.55
CA HIS A 34 -2.45 4.81 8.00
C HIS A 34 -3.80 4.12 7.79
N PHE A 35 -3.84 2.94 7.14
CA PHE A 35 -4.99 2.03 7.05
C PHE A 35 -6.26 2.57 6.39
N GLU A 36 -6.20 3.76 5.80
CA GLU A 36 -7.32 4.38 5.09
C GLU A 36 -7.63 3.70 3.76
N SER A 37 -6.66 3.00 3.16
CA SER A 37 -6.82 2.41 1.83
C SER A 37 -6.58 0.91 1.76
N ARG A 38 -7.36 0.22 0.93
CA ARG A 38 -7.11 -1.20 0.61
C ARG A 38 -5.78 -1.38 -0.13
N HIS A 39 -5.36 -0.36 -0.86
CA HIS A 39 -4.11 -0.32 -1.62
C HIS A 39 -2.87 -0.07 -0.75
N GLU A 40 -3.03 -0.05 0.57
CA GLU A 40 -1.93 -0.06 1.52
C GLU A 40 -1.73 -1.51 2.04
N PRO A 41 -0.99 -2.38 1.33
CA PRO A 41 -0.96 -3.80 1.65
C PRO A 41 -0.24 -4.06 2.97
N TRP A 42 -0.91 -4.81 3.84
CA TRP A 42 -0.37 -5.46 5.02
C TRP A 42 -0.76 -6.93 4.99
N ALA A 43 0.20 -7.81 5.26
CA ALA A 43 -0.03 -9.24 5.26
C ALA A 43 -0.11 -9.78 6.69
N VAL A 44 -1.05 -10.69 6.94
CA VAL A 44 -1.12 -11.44 8.19
C VAL A 44 -0.12 -12.59 8.16
N HIS A 45 0.60 -12.78 9.26
CA HIS A 45 1.41 -13.96 9.50
C HIS A 45 1.05 -14.63 10.82
N LEU A 46 1.01 -15.96 10.81
CA LEU A 46 0.46 -16.77 11.91
C LEU A 46 1.53 -17.40 12.80
N GLY A 47 2.82 -17.12 12.56
CA GLY A 47 3.93 -17.74 13.29
C GLY A 47 3.92 -19.25 13.12
N ASN A 48 3.80 -19.73 11.87
CA ASN A 48 3.58 -21.13 11.52
C ASN A 48 4.63 -22.08 12.11
N GLU A 49 5.84 -21.59 12.35
CA GLU A 49 6.92 -22.31 13.02
C GLU A 49 6.59 -22.73 14.46
N TYR A 50 5.52 -22.18 15.05
CA TYR A 50 5.01 -22.51 16.39
C TYR A 50 3.60 -23.11 16.37
N GLY A 51 3.22 -23.78 15.28
CA GLY A 51 1.94 -24.50 15.16
C GLY A 51 0.76 -23.64 14.70
N ALA A 52 1.01 -22.43 14.20
CA ALA A 52 0.06 -21.45 13.66
C ALA A 52 -1.13 -21.08 14.59
N ALA A 53 -1.20 -19.81 14.98
CA ALA A 53 -2.39 -19.26 15.63
C ALA A 53 -3.49 -18.98 14.58
N VAL A 54 -4.70 -18.65 15.04
CA VAL A 54 -5.72 -18.04 14.18
C VAL A 54 -5.58 -16.52 14.31
N ALA A 55 -5.63 -15.81 13.19
CA ALA A 55 -5.56 -14.36 13.18
C ALA A 55 -6.54 -13.77 12.17
N GLU A 56 -7.00 -12.57 12.48
CA GLU A 56 -7.80 -11.74 11.59
C GLU A 56 -7.19 -10.35 11.52
N PHE A 57 -7.13 -9.80 10.32
CA PHE A 57 -6.79 -8.40 10.07
C PHE A 57 -7.94 -7.74 9.33
N VAL A 58 -8.40 -6.62 9.87
CA VAL A 58 -9.37 -5.75 9.21
C VAL A 58 -8.94 -4.30 9.33
N ARG A 59 -9.35 -3.49 8.36
CA ARG A 59 -9.36 -2.03 8.51
C ARG A 59 -10.64 -1.68 9.27
N ASP A 60 -10.49 -1.20 10.49
CA ASP A 60 -11.58 -0.94 11.43
C ASP A 60 -11.96 0.54 11.38
N ASP A 61 -13.17 0.83 10.92
CA ASP A 61 -13.76 2.17 10.82
C ASP A 61 -14.45 2.65 12.10
N THR A 62 -14.55 1.78 13.11
CA THR A 62 -15.18 2.12 14.40
C THR A 62 -14.20 2.76 15.38
N ARG A 63 -12.90 2.65 15.10
CA ARG A 63 -11.83 3.13 15.98
C ARG A 63 -10.62 3.53 15.16
N ALA A 64 -10.42 4.82 14.98
CA ALA A 64 -9.23 5.39 14.35
C ALA A 64 -8.48 6.32 15.32
N ALA A 65 -7.17 6.48 15.13
CA ALA A 65 -6.38 7.48 15.85
C ALA A 65 -6.24 8.75 15.02
N GLU A 66 -6.07 8.58 13.70
CA GLU A 66 -6.12 9.60 12.66
C GLU A 66 -7.04 9.12 11.54
N GLY A 67 -7.60 10.03 10.75
CA GLY A 67 -8.46 9.64 9.62
C GLY A 67 -9.74 8.90 10.04
N LEU A 68 -10.12 7.89 9.26
CA LEU A 68 -11.38 7.15 9.39
C LEU A 68 -11.17 5.71 9.82
N ARG A 69 -9.99 5.10 9.58
CA ARG A 69 -9.77 3.67 9.78
C ARG A 69 -8.47 3.42 10.55
N SER A 70 -8.40 2.27 11.22
CA SER A 70 -7.13 1.74 11.75
C SER A 70 -6.94 0.27 11.42
N GLY A 71 -5.72 -0.24 11.56
CA GLY A 71 -5.42 -1.65 11.35
C GLY A 71 -5.68 -2.47 12.60
N ARG A 72 -6.80 -3.22 12.64
CA ARG A 72 -7.12 -4.13 13.74
C ARG A 72 -6.58 -5.53 13.47
N LEU A 73 -5.63 -5.97 14.29
CA LEU A 73 -5.13 -7.34 14.34
C LEU A 73 -5.69 -8.06 15.57
N THR A 74 -6.40 -9.15 15.34
CA THR A 74 -6.85 -10.06 16.41
C THR A 74 -6.12 -11.39 16.29
N GLY A 75 -5.60 -11.90 17.40
CA GLY A 75 -5.00 -13.23 17.50
C GLY A 75 -5.74 -14.12 18.49
N ASP A 76 -6.06 -15.35 18.08
CA ASP A 76 -6.57 -16.42 18.93
C ASP A 76 -5.52 -17.53 19.08
N PHE A 77 -5.14 -17.77 20.32
CA PHE A 77 -4.09 -18.69 20.76
C PHE A 77 -4.63 -19.86 21.59
N ALA A 78 -5.96 -20.06 21.60
CA ALA A 78 -6.60 -21.10 22.40
C ALA A 78 -6.13 -22.52 22.04
N LYS A 79 -5.89 -22.78 20.75
CA LYS A 79 -5.51 -24.11 20.24
C LYS A 79 -4.00 -24.26 20.00
N ALA A 80 -3.39 -23.30 19.32
CA ALA A 80 -1.99 -23.37 18.87
C ALA A 80 -1.40 -21.97 18.61
N GLY A 81 -0.15 -21.92 18.15
CA GLY A 81 0.55 -20.69 17.81
C GLY A 81 1.15 -19.95 19.01
N ARG A 82 2.16 -19.14 18.73
CA ARG A 82 2.83 -18.28 19.73
C ARG A 82 2.72 -16.80 19.46
N TYR A 83 2.61 -16.42 18.19
CA TYR A 83 2.38 -15.04 17.82
C TYR A 83 1.61 -14.93 16.51
N VAL A 84 0.99 -13.78 16.32
CA VAL A 84 0.45 -13.33 15.03
C VAL A 84 1.07 -11.98 14.71
N ALA A 85 1.18 -11.63 13.43
CA ALA A 85 1.84 -10.40 13.01
C ALA A 85 1.16 -9.75 11.82
N LEU A 86 1.12 -8.41 11.82
CA LEU A 86 0.99 -7.61 10.61
C LEU A 86 2.37 -7.39 10.02
N ARG A 87 2.53 -7.68 8.72
CA ARG A 87 3.78 -7.57 7.98
C ARG A 87 3.67 -6.52 6.89
N LYS A 88 4.64 -5.62 6.86
CA LYS A 88 4.87 -4.64 5.79
C LYS A 88 6.19 -4.93 5.11
N THR A 89 6.16 -5.03 3.78
CA THR A 89 7.38 -5.07 2.95
C THR A 89 7.95 -3.67 2.84
N LEU A 90 9.28 -3.56 2.96
CA LEU A 90 10.04 -2.31 2.85
C LEU A 90 11.13 -2.48 1.78
N ASP A 91 11.62 -1.37 1.23
CA ASP A 91 12.56 -1.36 0.10
C ASP A 91 14.02 -1.17 0.56
N GLY A 92 14.50 -2.05 1.44
CA GLY A 92 15.91 -2.04 1.88
C GLY A 92 16.31 -0.77 2.62
N LEU A 93 15.50 -0.33 3.57
CA LEU A 93 15.67 0.96 4.25
C LEU A 93 16.74 0.93 5.34
N ALA A 94 17.43 2.07 5.53
CA ALA A 94 18.34 2.33 6.65
C ALA A 94 17.57 2.87 7.86
N VAL A 95 16.77 2.01 8.49
CA VAL A 95 15.80 2.39 9.54
C VAL A 95 16.51 2.88 10.81
N THR A 96 16.10 4.04 11.31
CA THR A 96 16.55 4.63 12.58
C THR A 96 15.47 4.57 13.65
N LYS A 97 14.20 4.70 13.27
CA LYS A 97 13.05 4.67 14.18
C LYS A 97 11.82 4.07 13.52
N VAL A 98 11.03 3.35 14.30
CA VAL A 98 9.63 3.01 13.95
C VAL A 98 8.74 3.64 15.01
N SER A 99 7.74 4.39 14.60
CA SER A 99 6.73 4.96 15.49
C SER A 99 5.33 4.58 15.05
N PHE A 100 4.40 4.46 15.98
CA PHE A 100 3.00 4.19 15.67
C PHE A 100 2.11 4.52 16.86
N LYS A 101 0.83 4.73 16.59
CA LYS A 101 -0.22 4.75 17.61
C LYS A 101 -0.78 3.35 17.77
N VAL A 102 -0.99 2.94 19.02
CA VAL A 102 -1.56 1.64 19.35
C VAL A 102 -2.62 1.71 20.44
N ALA A 103 -3.71 0.99 20.25
CA ALA A 103 -4.65 0.63 21.30
C ALA A 103 -4.70 -0.89 21.41
N THR A 104 -4.83 -1.43 22.62
CA THR A 104 -4.80 -2.89 22.81
C THR A 104 -5.87 -3.39 23.77
N GLU A 105 -6.26 -4.64 23.58
CA GLU A 105 -7.10 -5.42 24.50
C GLU A 105 -6.42 -6.75 24.79
N ARG A 106 -6.30 -7.07 26.08
CA ARG A 106 -5.75 -8.34 26.58
C ARG A 106 -4.30 -8.65 26.16
N VAL A 107 -3.52 -7.63 25.76
CA VAL A 107 -2.08 -7.73 25.50
C VAL A 107 -1.32 -6.58 26.14
N THR A 108 -0.24 -6.93 26.84
CA THR A 108 0.59 -6.01 27.64
C THR A 108 1.88 -5.60 26.94
N ARG A 109 2.24 -6.26 25.84
CA ARG A 109 3.36 -5.88 24.99
C ARG A 109 3.10 -6.14 23.52
N VAL A 110 3.50 -5.19 22.68
CA VAL A 110 3.63 -5.40 21.23
C VAL A 110 5.11 -5.62 20.93
N GLN A 111 5.42 -6.59 20.06
CA GLN A 111 6.77 -6.77 19.54
C GLN A 111 6.89 -6.12 18.16
N VAL A 112 7.93 -5.31 17.97
CA VAL A 112 8.30 -4.71 16.69
C VAL A 112 9.51 -5.46 16.17
N ARG A 113 9.39 -6.11 15.01
CA ARG A 113 10.47 -6.84 14.36
C ARG A 113 10.89 -6.15 13.08
N LEU A 114 12.19 -5.98 12.92
CA LEU A 114 12.80 -5.63 11.64
C LEU A 114 13.52 -6.84 11.06
N VAL A 115 13.40 -7.02 9.75
CA VAL A 115 14.16 -8.03 9.01
C VAL A 115 14.91 -7.35 7.89
N SER A 116 16.22 -7.61 7.85
CA SER A 116 17.16 -7.09 6.88
C SER A 116 17.60 -8.18 5.91
N SER A 117 17.87 -7.79 4.67
CA SER A 117 18.49 -8.69 3.69
C SER A 117 19.95 -9.02 4.02
N THR A 118 20.62 -8.21 4.86
CA THR A 118 22.05 -8.35 5.17
C THR A 118 22.33 -8.61 6.65
N GLN A 119 21.41 -8.24 7.55
CA GLN A 119 21.63 -8.27 9.01
C GLN A 119 20.73 -9.25 9.77
N GLY A 120 19.93 -10.08 9.08
CA GLY A 120 19.01 -11.02 9.73
C GLY A 120 17.80 -10.31 10.34
N GLN A 121 17.38 -10.68 11.55
CA GLN A 121 16.23 -10.08 12.23
C GLN A 121 16.60 -9.49 13.60
N ARG A 122 15.94 -8.39 13.99
CA ARG A 122 16.03 -7.81 15.33
C ARG A 122 14.64 -7.49 15.88
N ASN A 123 14.49 -7.59 17.19
CA ASN A 123 13.21 -7.42 17.86
C ASN A 123 13.30 -6.32 18.92
N ALA A 124 12.20 -5.60 19.11
CA ALA A 124 11.98 -4.73 20.25
C ALA A 124 10.65 -5.09 20.88
N GLN A 125 10.58 -5.12 22.21
CA GLN A 125 9.34 -5.32 22.94
C GLN A 125 8.94 -4.00 23.57
N VAL A 126 7.71 -3.56 23.31
CA VAL A 126 7.18 -2.30 23.84
C VAL A 126 6.06 -2.63 24.81
N ASN A 127 6.15 -2.11 26.03
CA ASN A 127 5.07 -2.22 27.00
C ASN A 127 3.91 -1.33 26.57
N VAL A 128 2.70 -1.89 26.64
CA VAL A 128 1.45 -1.19 26.37
C VAL A 128 0.44 -1.52 27.48
N THR A 129 -0.48 -0.60 27.73
CA THR A 129 -1.55 -0.78 28.71
C THR A 129 -2.81 -1.30 28.00
N PRO A 130 -3.21 -2.57 28.17
CA PRO A 130 -4.45 -3.06 27.59
C PRO A 130 -5.67 -2.38 28.21
N GLY A 131 -6.64 -2.04 27.38
CA GLY A 131 -7.86 -1.33 27.80
C GLY A 131 -7.65 0.13 28.15
N ALA A 132 -6.53 0.75 27.76
CA ALA A 132 -6.33 2.18 27.95
C ALA A 132 -7.44 3.00 27.28
N ALA A 133 -7.85 4.10 27.94
CA ALA A 133 -8.94 4.96 27.46
C ALA A 133 -8.66 5.63 26.11
N GLY A 134 -7.38 5.78 25.74
CA GLY A 134 -6.95 6.40 24.49
C GLY A 134 -5.82 5.62 23.81
N TRP A 135 -5.42 6.12 22.65
CA TRP A 135 -4.28 5.62 21.88
C TRP A 135 -2.96 5.90 22.60
N GLN A 136 -2.05 4.95 22.55
CA GLN A 136 -0.69 5.06 23.09
C GLN A 136 0.27 5.32 21.94
N HIS A 137 1.13 6.33 22.07
CA HIS A 137 2.19 6.59 21.10
C HIS A 137 3.42 5.75 21.45
N VAL A 138 3.93 5.02 20.47
CA VAL A 138 5.09 4.15 20.61
C VAL A 138 6.19 4.64 19.69
N GLU A 139 7.42 4.68 20.21
CA GLU A 139 8.63 4.94 19.43
C GLU A 139 9.68 3.88 19.76
N VAL A 140 10.25 3.29 18.72
CA VAL A 140 11.30 2.28 18.82
C VAL A 140 12.49 2.76 18.01
N THR A 141 13.63 2.95 18.68
CA THR A 141 14.91 3.33 18.06
C THR A 141 15.98 2.24 18.22
N HIS A 142 15.73 1.25 19.08
CA HIS A 142 16.66 0.17 19.38
C HIS A 142 15.97 -1.19 19.30
N TRP A 143 16.63 -2.15 18.66
CA TRP A 143 16.19 -3.54 18.57
C TRP A 143 17.30 -4.45 19.06
N ASN A 144 16.98 -5.36 19.99
CA ASN A 144 17.96 -6.16 20.74
C ASN A 144 19.10 -5.30 21.33
N ASN A 145 18.77 -4.11 21.86
CA ASN A 145 19.71 -3.09 22.37
C ASN A 145 20.68 -2.49 21.33
N ILE A 146 20.41 -2.63 20.03
CA ILE A 146 21.20 -2.04 18.95
C ILE A 146 20.37 -0.95 18.27
N ALA A 147 20.95 0.23 18.08
CA ALA A 147 20.31 1.35 17.39
C ALA A 147 20.09 1.03 15.91
N GLY A 148 18.88 1.27 15.41
CA GLY A 148 18.52 1.13 13.99
C GLY A 148 18.82 -0.24 13.37
N MET A 149 18.68 -0.30 12.04
CA MET A 149 19.02 -1.47 11.23
C MET A 149 19.16 -1.06 9.75
N GLN A 150 20.13 -1.64 9.04
CA GLN A 150 20.38 -1.37 7.63
C GLN A 150 19.70 -2.41 6.73
N ASP A 151 19.46 -2.05 5.47
CA ASP A 151 18.87 -2.91 4.44
C ASP A 151 17.58 -3.61 4.90
N VAL A 152 16.72 -2.89 5.64
CA VAL A 152 15.48 -3.44 6.18
C VAL A 152 14.47 -3.63 5.06
N ILE A 153 14.07 -4.88 4.87
CA ILE A 153 13.12 -5.30 3.83
C ILE A 153 11.74 -5.65 4.39
N ARG A 154 11.61 -5.73 5.71
CA ARG A 154 10.32 -6.05 6.35
C ARG A 154 10.21 -5.49 7.76
N LEU A 155 9.05 -4.91 8.05
CA LEU A 155 8.58 -4.54 9.38
C LEU A 155 7.46 -5.49 9.78
N GLU A 156 7.50 -5.98 11.03
CA GLU A 156 6.40 -6.76 11.62
C GLU A 156 5.95 -6.17 12.96
N LEU A 157 4.64 -5.98 13.11
CA LEU A 157 3.98 -5.63 14.38
C LEU A 157 3.30 -6.88 14.91
N GLN A 158 3.77 -7.40 16.04
CA GLN A 158 3.42 -8.74 16.50
C GLN A 158 2.71 -8.74 17.85
N LEU A 159 1.70 -9.61 17.97
CA LEU A 159 1.05 -9.97 19.23
C LEU A 159 1.52 -11.35 19.64
N TRP A 160 2.05 -11.47 20.85
CA TRP A 160 2.60 -12.72 21.39
C TRP A 160 1.71 -13.26 22.50
N LYS A 161 1.49 -14.58 22.49
CA LYS A 161 0.75 -15.30 23.54
C LYS A 161 1.32 -15.04 24.92
N ASP A 162 2.64 -15.05 25.06
CA ASP A 162 3.35 -14.85 26.33
C ASP A 162 3.23 -13.42 26.87
N HIS A 163 2.72 -12.48 26.08
CA HIS A 163 2.52 -11.08 26.48
C HIS A 163 1.06 -10.74 26.75
N MET A 164 0.17 -11.74 26.72
CA MET A 164 -1.25 -11.53 26.99
C MET A 164 -1.53 -11.32 28.47
N THR A 165 -2.65 -10.69 28.77
CA THR A 165 -3.13 -10.64 30.16
C THR A 165 -3.44 -12.06 30.65
N LEU A 166 -3.15 -12.33 31.92
CA LEU A 166 -3.30 -13.66 32.51
C LEU A 166 -4.73 -14.21 32.30
N GLY A 167 -4.82 -15.46 31.84
CA GLY A 167 -6.09 -16.16 31.61
C GLY A 167 -6.74 -15.88 30.24
N SER A 168 -6.22 -14.92 29.46
CA SER A 168 -6.72 -14.65 28.11
C SER A 168 -6.23 -15.71 27.12
N THR A 169 -7.09 -16.05 26.15
CA THR A 169 -6.74 -16.93 25.01
C THR A 169 -6.75 -16.18 23.67
N SER A 170 -7.33 -14.98 23.62
CA SER A 170 -7.23 -14.05 22.50
C SER A 170 -6.84 -12.65 22.94
N ALA A 171 -6.24 -11.90 22.02
CA ALA A 171 -5.90 -10.49 22.19
C ALA A 171 -6.09 -9.72 20.88
N THR A 172 -6.30 -8.41 21.00
CA THR A 172 -6.48 -7.51 19.88
C THR A 172 -5.56 -6.30 20.03
N ALA A 173 -5.01 -5.83 18.92
CA ALA A 173 -4.38 -4.53 18.83
C ALA A 173 -4.87 -3.79 17.59
N TRP A 174 -5.13 -2.50 17.77
CA TRP A 174 -5.34 -1.55 16.70
C TRP A 174 -4.06 -0.77 16.53
N PHE A 175 -3.58 -0.68 15.29
CA PHE A 175 -2.42 0.11 14.90
C PHE A 175 -2.87 1.22 13.98
N ASP A 176 -2.27 2.39 14.13
CA ASP A 176 -2.52 3.53 13.27
C ASP A 176 -1.28 4.43 13.22
N ASP A 177 -1.19 5.29 12.21
CA ASP A 177 -0.09 6.22 11.99
C ASP A 177 1.29 5.55 12.11
N VAL A 178 1.46 4.39 11.47
CA VAL A 178 2.71 3.63 11.47
C VAL A 178 3.71 4.33 10.55
N ARG A 179 4.80 4.83 11.15
CA ARG A 179 5.87 5.54 10.45
C ARG A 179 7.20 4.84 10.58
N VAL A 180 8.00 4.92 9.53
CA VAL A 180 9.39 4.47 9.49
C VAL A 180 10.27 5.68 9.21
N GLU A 181 11.14 5.99 10.16
CA GLU A 181 12.22 6.94 9.96
C GLU A 181 13.45 6.20 9.43
N HIS A 182 14.08 6.72 8.39
CA HIS A 182 15.28 6.15 7.80
C HIS A 182 16.19 7.23 7.21
N THR A 183 17.46 6.88 7.04
CA THR A 183 18.46 7.79 6.49
C THR A 183 18.61 7.60 4.99
N VAL A 184 18.60 8.70 4.24
CA VAL A 184 18.76 8.73 2.79
C VAL A 184 19.80 9.77 2.40
N GLU A 185 20.63 9.43 1.42
CA GLU A 185 21.49 10.40 0.75
C GLU A 185 20.73 11.01 -0.44
N PRO A 186 20.43 12.33 -0.44
CA PRO A 186 19.68 12.95 -1.52
C PRO A 186 20.52 13.00 -2.80
N VAL A 187 20.05 12.29 -3.82
CA VAL A 187 20.64 12.30 -5.16
C VAL A 187 19.53 12.65 -6.14
N PRO A 188 19.68 13.70 -6.98
CA PRO A 188 18.73 13.95 -8.04
C PRO A 188 18.64 12.74 -8.98
N PRO A 189 17.44 12.22 -9.27
CA PRO A 189 17.31 11.09 -10.20
C PRO A 189 17.58 11.52 -11.64
N SER A 190 17.78 10.54 -12.53
CA SER A 190 17.87 10.80 -13.96
C SER A 190 16.50 11.05 -14.59
N THR A 191 15.48 10.32 -14.14
CA THR A 191 14.08 10.47 -14.57
C THR A 191 13.13 10.06 -13.44
N LEU A 192 11.84 10.40 -13.57
CA LEU A 192 10.77 9.87 -12.74
C LEU A 192 9.84 8.99 -13.58
N GLU A 193 9.33 7.92 -12.97
CA GLU A 193 8.29 7.05 -13.49
C GLU A 193 7.09 7.12 -12.53
N THR A 194 5.87 7.18 -13.06
CA THR A 194 4.64 7.07 -12.25
C THR A 194 3.93 5.75 -12.50
N THR A 195 3.27 5.23 -11.47
CA THR A 195 2.38 4.08 -11.56
C THR A 195 1.12 4.39 -10.77
N GLY A 196 -0.03 4.32 -11.40
CA GLY A 196 -1.33 4.61 -10.81
C GLY A 196 -2.42 4.36 -11.84
N LEU A 197 -3.68 4.55 -11.44
CA LEU A 197 -4.80 4.45 -12.36
C LEU A 197 -4.95 5.76 -13.14
N PRO A 198 -4.84 5.75 -14.48
CA PRO A 198 -5.09 6.94 -15.29
C PRO A 198 -6.57 7.32 -15.34
N VAL A 199 -7.46 6.42 -14.88
CA VAL A 199 -8.91 6.64 -14.76
C VAL A 199 -9.35 6.22 -13.35
N ILE A 200 -10.03 7.11 -12.64
CA ILE A 200 -10.55 6.88 -11.28
C ILE A 200 -12.01 7.33 -11.17
N LEU A 201 -12.75 6.82 -10.19
CA LEU A 201 -14.20 7.04 -10.08
C LEU A 201 -14.61 7.85 -8.87
N THR A 202 -15.55 8.78 -9.05
CA THR A 202 -16.22 9.42 -7.93
C THR A 202 -17.01 8.39 -7.11
N GLY A 203 -17.15 8.64 -5.81
CA GLY A 203 -17.93 7.78 -4.92
C GLY A 203 -17.29 6.42 -4.59
N ASP A 204 -16.05 6.16 -5.03
CA ASP A 204 -15.27 5.04 -4.49
C ASP A 204 -15.02 5.28 -2.99
N GLU A 205 -15.24 4.24 -2.19
CA GLU A 205 -15.04 4.27 -0.73
C GLU A 205 -13.54 4.25 -0.37
N ASP A 206 -12.70 3.92 -1.35
CA ASP A 206 -11.26 3.84 -1.21
C ASP A 206 -10.55 4.98 -1.95
N ILE A 207 -9.46 5.46 -1.37
CA ILE A 207 -8.55 6.40 -2.01
C ILE A 207 -7.58 5.65 -2.94
N VAL A 208 -7.22 6.25 -4.06
CA VAL A 208 -6.43 5.58 -5.11
C VAL A 208 -4.97 6.03 -5.03
N PRO A 209 -3.98 5.14 -4.87
CA PRO A 209 -2.60 5.59 -4.77
C PRO A 209 -1.99 5.90 -6.14
N LEU A 210 -1.18 6.94 -6.16
CA LEU A 210 -0.20 7.26 -7.19
C LEU A 210 1.19 6.98 -6.61
N VAL A 211 1.96 6.13 -7.29
CA VAL A 211 3.33 5.79 -6.89
C VAL A 211 4.30 6.52 -7.80
N VAL A 212 5.24 7.25 -7.20
CA VAL A 212 6.34 7.91 -7.90
C VAL A 212 7.63 7.14 -7.65
N ARG A 213 8.30 6.73 -8.73
CA ARG A 213 9.61 6.07 -8.68
C ARG A 213 10.68 6.95 -9.31
N ALA A 214 11.71 7.23 -8.53
CA ALA A 214 12.94 7.82 -9.00
C ALA A 214 13.79 6.76 -9.70
N VAL A 215 14.25 7.03 -10.93
CA VAL A 215 15.18 6.19 -11.67
C VAL A 215 16.55 6.87 -11.69
N TYR A 216 17.55 6.21 -11.12
CA TYR A 216 18.91 6.75 -11.00
C TYR A 216 19.81 6.32 -12.17
N ALA A 217 20.96 6.97 -12.29
CA ALA A 217 21.94 6.69 -13.35
C ALA A 217 22.47 5.25 -13.34
N ASP A 218 22.48 4.59 -12.18
CA ASP A 218 22.86 3.17 -12.03
C ASP A 218 21.71 2.19 -12.37
N GLY A 219 20.56 2.71 -12.82
CA GLY A 219 19.37 1.95 -13.18
C GLY A 219 18.52 1.49 -11.99
N LYS A 220 18.94 1.76 -10.74
CA LYS A 220 18.13 1.47 -9.57
C LYS A 220 16.90 2.37 -9.54
N ARG A 221 15.86 1.84 -8.91
CA ARG A 221 14.61 2.55 -8.65
C ARG A 221 14.42 2.68 -7.16
N LYS A 222 13.90 3.83 -6.71
CA LYS A 222 13.40 4.01 -5.34
C LYS A 222 12.04 4.66 -5.40
N GLU A 223 11.16 4.24 -4.51
CA GLU A 223 9.92 4.97 -4.30
C GLU A 223 10.21 6.30 -3.59
N VAL A 224 9.67 7.40 -4.13
CA VAL A 224 9.89 8.76 -3.62
C VAL A 224 8.58 9.53 -3.45
N THR A 225 7.44 8.85 -3.54
CA THR A 225 6.08 9.43 -3.53
C THR A 225 5.89 10.45 -2.41
N GLN A 226 6.13 10.05 -1.16
CA GLN A 226 5.91 10.87 0.04
C GLN A 226 6.97 11.98 0.22
N HIS A 227 8.01 11.95 -0.60
CA HIS A 227 9.14 12.90 -0.58
C HIS A 227 9.22 13.71 -1.88
N SER A 228 8.12 13.75 -2.62
CA SER A 228 7.94 14.55 -3.83
C SER A 228 6.87 15.61 -3.60
N GLU A 229 6.99 16.74 -4.28
CA GLU A 229 5.91 17.71 -4.34
C GLU A 229 4.89 17.24 -5.38
N LEU A 230 3.64 17.03 -4.94
CA LEU A 230 2.53 16.57 -5.76
C LEU A 230 1.47 17.65 -5.85
N MET A 231 1.06 18.01 -7.06
CA MET A 231 0.05 19.06 -7.28
C MET A 231 -0.89 18.68 -8.41
N SER A 232 -2.19 18.87 -8.18
CA SER A 232 -3.23 18.70 -9.21
C SER A 232 -3.46 20.02 -9.93
N SER A 233 -3.58 19.97 -11.27
CA SER A 233 -3.98 21.13 -12.07
C SER A 233 -5.45 21.52 -11.89
N ALA A 234 -6.28 20.62 -11.37
CA ALA A 234 -7.70 20.83 -11.10
C ALA A 234 -8.10 20.18 -9.75
N PRO A 235 -7.78 20.81 -8.61
CA PRO A 235 -7.98 20.23 -7.28
C PRO A 235 -9.45 20.03 -6.89
N ASP A 236 -10.39 20.64 -7.62
CA ASP A 236 -11.84 20.42 -7.48
C ASP A 236 -12.35 19.19 -8.27
N VAL A 237 -11.52 18.66 -9.18
CA VAL A 237 -11.76 17.42 -9.95
C VAL A 237 -11.14 16.23 -9.23
N VAL A 238 -9.84 16.33 -8.93
CA VAL A 238 -9.08 15.33 -8.17
C VAL A 238 -8.09 16.02 -7.25
N ALA A 239 -8.14 15.68 -5.96
CA ALA A 239 -7.16 16.09 -4.99
C ALA A 239 -6.06 15.02 -4.85
N VAL A 240 -4.83 15.45 -4.59
CA VAL A 240 -3.71 14.56 -4.24
C VAL A 240 -3.18 14.98 -2.87
N ASN A 241 -3.01 14.02 -1.95
CA ASN A 241 -2.44 14.30 -0.64
C ASN A 241 -0.92 14.06 -0.60
N ALA A 242 -0.28 14.43 0.51
CA ALA A 242 1.17 14.30 0.70
C ALA A 242 1.67 12.83 0.71
N TYR A 243 0.78 11.85 0.87
CA TYR A 243 1.14 10.42 0.82
C TYR A 243 1.00 9.83 -0.58
N GLY A 244 0.57 10.63 -1.57
CA GLY A 244 0.36 10.20 -2.95
C GLY A 244 -1.00 9.56 -3.19
N TYR A 245 -2.00 9.75 -2.34
CA TYR A 245 -3.36 9.28 -2.65
C TYR A 245 -4.18 10.33 -3.38
N LEU A 246 -4.83 9.87 -4.44
CA LEU A 246 -5.77 10.59 -5.26
C LEU A 246 -7.18 10.40 -4.68
N THR A 247 -7.89 11.52 -4.47
CA THR A 247 -9.30 11.55 -4.09
C THR A 247 -10.11 12.13 -5.25
N PRO A 248 -10.93 11.32 -5.94
CA PRO A 248 -11.81 11.79 -7.01
C PRO A 248 -13.00 12.56 -6.41
N LEU A 249 -13.17 13.81 -6.83
CA LEU A 249 -14.20 14.70 -6.29
C LEU A 249 -15.32 14.96 -7.30
N ARG A 250 -14.95 15.15 -8.58
CA ARG A 250 -15.88 15.50 -9.65
C ARG A 250 -15.40 14.95 -10.98
N ALA A 251 -16.30 14.49 -11.83
CA ALA A 251 -15.95 14.06 -13.18
C ALA A 251 -15.25 15.18 -13.98
N GLY A 252 -14.23 14.80 -14.75
CA GLY A 252 -13.37 15.71 -15.50
C GLY A 252 -11.99 15.12 -15.76
N SER A 253 -11.06 15.97 -16.18
CA SER A 253 -9.65 15.60 -16.39
C SER A 253 -8.74 16.54 -15.62
N ALA A 254 -7.63 16.01 -15.11
CA ALA A 254 -6.60 16.76 -14.41
C ALA A 254 -5.22 16.17 -14.73
N GLU A 255 -4.18 16.97 -14.50
CA GLU A 255 -2.78 16.54 -14.56
C GLU A 255 -2.20 16.62 -13.15
N ILE A 256 -1.59 15.53 -12.69
CA ILE A 256 -0.80 15.54 -11.46
C ILE A 256 0.65 15.85 -11.83
N SER A 257 1.13 17.04 -11.45
CA SER A 257 2.55 17.40 -11.57
C SER A 257 3.32 16.88 -10.35
N VAL A 258 4.45 16.25 -10.64
CA VAL A 258 5.40 15.73 -9.65
C VAL A 258 6.71 16.50 -9.78
N ASP A 259 7.25 16.99 -8.68
CA ASP A 259 8.64 17.44 -8.57
C ASP A 259 9.36 16.63 -7.49
N HIS A 260 10.51 16.06 -7.84
CA HIS A 260 11.41 15.46 -6.86
C HIS A 260 12.84 15.91 -7.12
N LEU A 261 13.37 16.74 -6.21
CA LEU A 261 14.72 17.29 -6.30
C LEU A 261 14.95 18.06 -7.62
N GLY A 262 13.93 18.75 -8.12
CA GLY A 262 13.98 19.54 -9.36
C GLY A 262 13.78 18.74 -10.65
N VAL A 263 13.60 17.42 -10.56
CA VAL A 263 13.20 16.58 -11.69
C VAL A 263 11.68 16.49 -11.70
N THR A 264 11.08 16.84 -12.84
CA THR A 264 9.62 16.92 -12.96
C THR A 264 9.01 15.82 -13.82
N HIS A 265 7.76 15.48 -13.55
CA HIS A 265 6.96 14.53 -14.33
C HIS A 265 5.46 14.88 -14.25
N GLN A 266 4.69 14.41 -15.22
CA GLN A 266 3.24 14.62 -15.27
C GLN A 266 2.53 13.28 -15.40
N PHE A 267 1.43 13.13 -14.66
CA PHE A 267 0.56 11.98 -14.72
C PHE A 267 -0.88 12.43 -15.04
N PRO A 268 -1.41 12.14 -16.24
CA PRO A 268 -2.78 12.47 -16.60
C PRO A 268 -3.76 11.58 -15.82
N VAL A 269 -4.81 12.20 -15.29
CA VAL A 269 -5.89 11.52 -14.56
C VAL A 269 -7.24 11.94 -15.12
N GLU A 270 -8.07 10.97 -15.47
CA GLU A 270 -9.48 11.15 -15.81
C GLU A 270 -10.34 10.69 -14.63
N VAL A 271 -11.22 11.58 -14.15
CA VAL A 271 -12.22 11.25 -13.15
C VAL A 271 -13.55 11.03 -13.85
N ARG A 272 -14.19 9.88 -13.58
CA ARG A 272 -15.51 9.54 -14.13
C ARG A 272 -16.51 9.32 -13.02
N GLU A 273 -17.79 9.45 -13.34
CA GLU A 273 -18.85 8.94 -12.49
C GLU A 273 -19.03 7.43 -12.73
N PRO A 274 -19.39 6.65 -11.69
CA PRO A 274 -19.81 5.28 -11.89
C PRO A 274 -21.04 5.22 -12.82
N GLN A 275 -20.99 4.27 -13.74
CA GLN A 275 -22.03 3.90 -14.69
C GLN A 275 -22.65 2.59 -14.20
N ASP A 276 -23.97 2.57 -14.14
CA ASP A 276 -24.71 1.34 -13.93
C ASP A 276 -24.57 0.42 -15.14
N LEU A 277 -24.25 -0.85 -14.89
CA LEU A 277 -24.31 -1.87 -15.92
C LEU A 277 -25.77 -2.20 -16.25
N ALA A 278 -26.10 -2.21 -17.55
CA ALA A 278 -27.30 -2.92 -17.98
C ALA A 278 -27.13 -4.43 -17.77
N MET A 279 -28.25 -5.18 -17.87
CA MET A 279 -28.23 -6.62 -17.69
C MET A 279 -27.23 -7.28 -18.64
N LEU A 280 -26.19 -7.89 -18.05
CA LEU A 280 -25.19 -8.64 -18.78
C LEU A 280 -25.79 -9.96 -19.27
N ARG A 281 -25.57 -10.30 -20.54
CA ARG A 281 -26.00 -11.55 -21.15
C ARG A 281 -24.92 -12.14 -22.02
N VAL A 282 -24.89 -13.48 -22.12
CA VAL A 282 -24.02 -14.18 -23.07
C VAL A 282 -24.81 -14.46 -24.34
N VAL A 283 -24.36 -13.91 -25.47
CA VAL A 283 -24.92 -14.17 -26.80
C VAL A 283 -23.79 -14.63 -27.71
N ASP A 284 -23.92 -15.81 -28.31
CA ASP A 284 -22.92 -16.41 -29.21
C ASP A 284 -21.49 -16.41 -28.63
N GLY A 285 -21.37 -16.71 -27.33
CA GLY A 285 -20.09 -16.76 -26.63
C GLY A 285 -19.48 -15.39 -26.30
N ARG A 286 -20.19 -14.28 -26.56
CA ARG A 286 -19.79 -12.92 -26.18
C ARG A 286 -20.60 -12.43 -25.00
N LEU A 287 -19.93 -11.80 -24.04
CA LEU A 287 -20.59 -11.04 -22.99
C LEU A 287 -21.13 -9.74 -23.60
N MET A 288 -22.38 -9.42 -23.33
CA MET A 288 -23.09 -8.28 -23.89
C MET A 288 -23.73 -7.47 -22.77
N GLU A 289 -23.61 -6.15 -22.83
CA GLU A 289 -24.36 -5.20 -22.00
C GLU A 289 -25.47 -4.60 -22.88
N GLY A 290 -26.72 -5.01 -22.63
CA GLY A 290 -27.76 -4.78 -23.63
C GLY A 290 -27.33 -5.37 -24.98
N ASP A 291 -27.41 -4.59 -26.06
CA ASP A 291 -27.07 -5.05 -27.42
C ASP A 291 -25.61 -4.80 -27.81
N ARG A 292 -24.78 -4.29 -26.89
CA ARG A 292 -23.37 -3.97 -27.14
C ARG A 292 -22.47 -5.06 -26.59
N ALA A 293 -21.44 -5.45 -27.34
CA ALA A 293 -20.41 -6.35 -26.84
C ALA A 293 -19.69 -5.69 -25.67
N PHE A 294 -19.66 -6.38 -24.55
CA PHE A 294 -19.01 -5.95 -23.32
C PHE A 294 -17.69 -6.71 -23.17
N GLY A 295 -16.59 -5.97 -23.19
CA GLY A 295 -15.25 -6.50 -22.93
C GLY A 295 -14.72 -5.89 -21.64
N PHE A 296 -13.88 -6.63 -20.93
CA PHE A 296 -13.17 -6.12 -19.77
C PHE A 296 -11.69 -6.51 -19.87
N THR A 297 -10.81 -5.63 -19.40
CA THR A 297 -9.38 -5.90 -19.29
C THR A 297 -9.04 -5.91 -17.81
N GLY A 298 -8.78 -7.09 -17.26
CA GLY A 298 -8.36 -7.25 -15.86
C GLY A 298 -6.97 -6.68 -15.64
N PHE A 299 -6.86 -5.66 -14.79
CA PHE A 299 -5.58 -5.21 -14.22
C PHE A 299 -5.52 -5.67 -12.77
N ASN A 300 -4.58 -6.54 -12.42
CA ASN A 300 -4.39 -6.98 -11.05
C ASN A 300 -3.38 -6.04 -10.35
N TYR A 301 -3.87 -5.23 -9.40
CA TYR A 301 -3.08 -4.26 -8.63
C TYR A 301 -1.93 -4.93 -7.86
N ASP A 302 -2.15 -6.15 -7.33
CA ASP A 302 -1.17 -6.89 -6.53
C ASP A 302 0.04 -7.33 -7.35
N LEU A 303 -0.16 -7.65 -8.64
CA LEU A 303 0.90 -8.16 -9.51
C LEU A 303 1.82 -7.05 -10.06
N MET A 304 1.37 -5.79 -10.13
CA MET A 304 2.23 -4.66 -10.53
C MET A 304 3.16 -4.21 -9.40
N MET A 305 2.72 -4.33 -8.14
CA MET A 305 3.53 -3.91 -6.99
C MET A 305 4.39 -5.04 -6.42
N LEU A 306 4.05 -6.32 -6.65
CA LEU A 306 4.85 -7.46 -6.23
C LEU A 306 5.40 -8.20 -7.46
N LYS A 307 6.70 -8.09 -7.73
CA LYS A 307 7.40 -8.92 -8.74
C LYS A 307 7.42 -10.39 -8.32
N PHE A 308 6.31 -11.10 -8.43
CA PHE A 308 6.24 -12.57 -8.36
C PHE A 308 5.10 -13.08 -9.24
N PRO A 309 5.33 -14.10 -10.10
CA PRO A 309 4.26 -14.67 -10.91
C PRO A 309 3.36 -15.51 -10.00
N ARG A 310 2.22 -14.97 -9.57
CA ARG A 310 1.09 -15.83 -9.19
C ARG A 310 0.24 -16.04 -10.42
N ASN A 311 -0.09 -17.30 -10.72
CA ASN A 311 -1.26 -17.59 -11.53
C ASN A 311 -2.46 -17.01 -10.79
N ALA A 312 -3.24 -16.15 -11.45
CA ALA A 312 -4.43 -15.56 -10.85
C ALA A 312 -5.47 -16.67 -10.63
N ASP A 313 -5.74 -17.01 -9.36
CA ASP A 313 -6.92 -17.76 -8.95
C ASP A 313 -8.06 -16.76 -8.73
N TRP A 314 -8.99 -16.70 -9.69
CA TRP A 314 -10.09 -15.72 -9.78
C TRP A 314 -11.27 -16.06 -8.86
N THR A 315 -11.05 -16.18 -7.54
CA THR A 315 -12.11 -16.55 -6.59
C THR A 315 -12.24 -15.62 -5.38
N GLY A 316 -11.68 -14.40 -5.42
CA GLY A 316 -11.76 -13.44 -4.32
C GLY A 316 -11.87 -11.99 -4.81
N LEU A 317 -12.80 -11.24 -4.20
CA LEU A 317 -13.20 -9.85 -4.49
C LEU A 317 -12.09 -8.78 -4.37
N ASP A 318 -10.83 -9.14 -4.18
CA ASP A 318 -9.72 -8.18 -4.05
C ASP A 318 -9.11 -7.75 -5.40
N ALA A 319 -9.42 -8.47 -6.49
CA ALA A 319 -8.97 -8.10 -7.86
C ALA A 319 -9.96 -7.18 -8.61
N ASP A 320 -11.12 -6.86 -8.04
CA ASP A 320 -12.25 -6.27 -8.77
C ASP A 320 -12.16 -4.75 -8.97
N VAL A 321 -11.33 -4.05 -8.19
CA VAL A 321 -11.39 -2.60 -8.04
C VAL A 321 -10.80 -1.86 -9.24
N ALA A 322 -9.64 -2.32 -9.71
CA ALA A 322 -8.98 -1.73 -10.87
C ALA A 322 -9.74 -2.00 -12.18
N LEU A 323 -10.54 -3.08 -12.22
CA LEU A 323 -11.41 -3.42 -13.36
C LEU A 323 -12.58 -2.44 -13.48
N ILE A 324 -13.20 -2.13 -12.34
CA ILE A 324 -14.36 -1.24 -12.23
C ILE A 324 -13.96 0.20 -12.58
N ALA A 325 -12.79 0.66 -12.12
CA ALA A 325 -12.31 2.03 -12.34
C ALA A 325 -12.01 2.39 -13.81
N ALA A 326 -11.42 1.47 -14.58
CA ALA A 326 -11.07 1.75 -15.99
C ALA A 326 -12.30 1.98 -16.89
N TRP A 327 -13.47 1.47 -16.50
CA TRP A 327 -14.71 1.54 -17.27
C TRP A 327 -15.78 2.41 -16.63
N GLY A 328 -15.53 2.91 -15.42
CA GLY A 328 -16.55 3.62 -14.66
C GLY A 328 -17.74 2.76 -14.34
N LEU A 329 -17.55 1.58 -13.75
CA LEU A 329 -18.68 0.73 -13.36
C LEU A 329 -18.96 0.86 -11.85
N ALA A 330 -20.11 0.42 -11.37
CA ALA A 330 -20.36 0.24 -9.94
C ALA A 330 -19.97 -1.19 -9.48
N PRO A 331 -19.54 -1.40 -8.21
CA PRO A 331 -19.27 -2.75 -7.68
C PRO A 331 -20.50 -3.65 -7.83
N SER A 332 -20.36 -4.79 -8.50
CA SER A 332 -21.45 -5.76 -8.74
C SER A 332 -21.08 -7.12 -8.15
N ALA A 333 -21.96 -7.72 -7.33
CA ALA A 333 -21.71 -9.03 -6.73
C ALA A 333 -22.13 -10.16 -7.70
N CYS A 334 -21.21 -11.09 -7.96
CA CYS A 334 -21.45 -12.26 -8.81
C CYS A 334 -21.27 -13.57 -8.01
N PRO A 335 -22.33 -14.35 -7.74
CA PRO A 335 -22.19 -15.67 -7.11
C PRO A 335 -21.54 -16.68 -8.07
N SER A 336 -20.64 -17.51 -7.55
CA SER A 336 -19.77 -18.45 -8.29
C SER A 336 -20.46 -19.53 -9.15
N THR A 337 -21.79 -19.62 -9.12
CA THR A 337 -22.56 -20.68 -9.78
C THR A 337 -23.73 -20.18 -10.64
N SER A 338 -23.87 -18.87 -10.80
CA SER A 338 -24.93 -18.27 -11.63
C SER A 338 -24.32 -17.37 -12.70
N ALA A 339 -24.76 -17.56 -13.95
CA ALA A 339 -24.48 -16.68 -15.08
C ALA A 339 -25.12 -15.28 -14.97
N TRP A 340 -25.31 -14.79 -13.74
CA TRP A 340 -26.05 -13.59 -13.41
C TRP A 340 -25.28 -12.80 -12.35
N CYS A 341 -24.90 -11.57 -12.67
CA CYS A 341 -24.44 -10.57 -11.72
C CYS A 341 -25.59 -9.60 -11.44
N SER A 342 -25.81 -9.23 -10.18
CA SER A 342 -26.88 -8.31 -9.79
C SER A 342 -26.29 -6.99 -9.28
N PRO A 343 -26.87 -5.83 -9.65
CA PRO A 343 -26.47 -4.56 -9.05
C PRO A 343 -26.75 -4.56 -7.54
N PRO A 344 -26.07 -3.68 -6.77
CA PRO A 344 -26.39 -3.48 -5.35
C PRO A 344 -27.89 -3.18 -5.17
N GLY A 345 -28.56 -3.93 -4.28
CA GLY A 345 -29.96 -3.69 -3.92
C GLY A 345 -31.02 -4.49 -4.69
N VAL A 346 -30.64 -5.35 -5.65
CA VAL A 346 -31.59 -6.23 -6.36
C VAL A 346 -31.37 -7.70 -5.96
N SER A 347 -32.35 -8.31 -5.28
CA SER A 347 -32.29 -9.74 -4.92
C SER A 347 -32.56 -10.63 -6.13
N SER A 348 -31.67 -11.60 -6.40
CA SER A 348 -31.85 -12.59 -7.48
C SER A 348 -33.08 -13.48 -7.25
N PRO A 349 -33.88 -13.82 -8.28
CA PRO A 349 -35.00 -14.74 -8.14
C PRO A 349 -34.51 -16.20 -7.96
N THR A 350 -34.89 -16.82 -6.86
CA THR A 350 -34.53 -18.21 -6.52
C THR A 350 -35.23 -19.19 -7.47
N THR A 351 -34.49 -19.99 -8.24
CA THR A 351 -35.08 -21.05 -9.07
C THR A 351 -35.06 -22.40 -8.32
N THR A 352 -36.23 -22.88 -7.91
CA THR A 352 -36.46 -24.23 -7.38
C THR A 352 -36.18 -25.29 -8.47
N ARG A 353 -35.25 -26.21 -8.23
CA ARG A 353 -35.01 -27.40 -9.09
C ARG A 353 -36.10 -28.46 -8.86
N GLY A 354 -36.88 -28.77 -9.90
CA GLY A 354 -37.68 -30.01 -9.96
C GLY A 354 -36.84 -31.21 -10.46
N PRO A 355 -37.19 -32.46 -10.10
CA PRO A 355 -36.36 -33.63 -10.40
C PRO A 355 -36.50 -34.09 -11.86
N VAL A 356 -35.37 -34.38 -12.51
CA VAL A 356 -35.27 -34.89 -13.88
C VAL A 356 -35.48 -36.41 -13.88
N ARG A 357 -36.47 -36.90 -14.64
CA ARG A 357 -36.61 -38.33 -14.99
C ARG A 357 -35.77 -38.64 -16.25
N SER A 358 -35.03 -39.75 -16.22
CA SER A 358 -34.25 -40.29 -17.34
C SER A 358 -35.11 -41.12 -18.31
N PRO A 359 -34.88 -41.08 -19.64
CA PRO A 359 -35.47 -42.03 -20.57
C PRO A 359 -34.58 -43.27 -20.75
N ARG A 360 -35.22 -44.45 -20.80
CA ARG A 360 -34.63 -45.75 -21.19
C ARG A 360 -34.25 -45.74 -22.68
N ALA A 361 -33.11 -46.35 -23.00
CA ALA A 361 -32.76 -46.78 -24.36
C ALA A 361 -33.22 -48.23 -24.60
N ALA A 362 -33.58 -48.52 -25.84
CA ALA A 362 -33.79 -49.86 -26.39
C ALA A 362 -32.46 -50.60 -26.61
#